data_AF-A0A7J2HRS2-F1
#
_entry.id   AF-A0A7J2HRS2-F1
#
_cell.length_a   1.000
_cell.length_b   1.000
_cell.length_c   1.000
_cell.angle_alpha   90.00
_cell.angle_beta   90.00
_cell.angle_gamma   90.00
#
_symmetry.space_group_name_H-M   'P 1'
#
loop_
_entity.id
_entity.type
_entity.pdbx_description
1 polymer ?
#
loop_
_entity_poly.entity_id
_entity_poly.type
_entity_poly.pdbx_seq_one_letter_code
_entity_poly.pdbx_strand_id
1 'polypeptide(L)'
;MRFWLLDIASEPGARIDLWLKDETCSTWLCRLSYPQSFYIVGLGDKALALLEAEGLRFEKCRKRVRGKPVDAFKIYARRDDLEDYAAKLAKRMGDVEVYEADLRSSVKYLLERDVRPCSWIEVDAPEVGVEDSVHVLGEGEVRQAEDAPPPRLRTAAIDVVFFAERGSARPDRDPVRLISLCFD
;
A
#
# COMPACT_ATOMS: atom_id res chain seq x y z
N MET A 1 -17.41 -10.47 -0.08
CA MET A 1 -17.57 -10.35 1.39
C MET A 1 -17.31 -8.92 1.80
N ARG A 2 -17.95 -8.41 2.87
CA ARG A 2 -17.81 -7.03 3.33
C ARG A 2 -16.89 -6.96 4.54
N PHE A 3 -15.93 -6.04 4.53
CA PHE A 3 -14.93 -5.88 5.59
C PHE A 3 -14.64 -4.42 5.88
N TRP A 4 -14.25 -4.12 7.10
CA TRP A 4 -13.69 -2.83 7.51
C TRP A 4 -12.18 -2.85 7.30
N LEU A 5 -11.67 -1.94 6.48
CA LEU A 5 -10.24 -1.78 6.23
C LEU A 5 -9.58 -1.08 7.42
N LEU A 6 -8.83 -1.85 8.23
CA LEU A 6 -8.15 -1.36 9.43
C LEU A 6 -6.76 -0.82 9.10
N ASP A 7 -5.98 -1.56 8.31
CA ASP A 7 -4.62 -1.17 7.94
C ASP A 7 -4.22 -1.78 6.58
N ILE A 8 -3.17 -1.23 5.97
CA ILE A 8 -2.60 -1.67 4.70
C ILE A 8 -1.08 -1.66 4.76
N ALA A 9 -0.47 -2.81 4.49
CA ALA A 9 0.97 -2.97 4.44
C ALA A 9 1.45 -3.21 3.00
N SER A 10 2.61 -2.65 2.67
CA SER A 10 3.35 -2.98 1.44
C SER A 10 4.43 -3.97 1.79
N GLU A 11 4.44 -5.08 1.07
CA GLU A 11 5.28 -6.22 1.35
C GLU A 11 6.21 -6.49 0.17
N PRO A 12 7.42 -7.02 0.41
CA PRO A 12 8.38 -7.31 -0.65
C PRO A 12 7.77 -8.18 -1.77
N GLY A 13 8.22 -7.94 -3.00
CA GLY A 13 7.77 -8.72 -4.16
C GLY A 13 6.44 -8.22 -4.75
N ALA A 14 6.15 -6.92 -4.59
CA ALA A 14 4.96 -6.28 -5.12
C ALA A 14 3.66 -6.87 -4.56
N ARG A 15 3.62 -7.01 -3.22
CA ARG A 15 2.46 -7.51 -2.49
C ARG A 15 1.87 -6.42 -1.61
N ILE A 16 0.54 -6.40 -1.53
CA ILE A 16 -0.23 -5.56 -0.62
C ILE A 16 -1.00 -6.48 0.31
N ASP A 17 -0.85 -6.25 1.61
CA ASP A 17 -1.57 -6.96 2.65
C ASP A 17 -2.60 -6.01 3.26
N LEU A 18 -3.88 -6.33 3.11
CA LEU A 18 -4.98 -5.59 3.75
C LEU A 18 -5.36 -6.27 5.05
N TRP A 19 -5.28 -5.52 6.16
CA TRP A 19 -5.75 -5.95 7.47
C TRP A 19 -7.20 -5.52 7.66
N LEU A 20 -8.06 -6.50 7.87
CA LEU A 20 -9.49 -6.37 7.74
C LEU A 20 -10.21 -6.83 9.01
N LYS A 21 -11.36 -6.23 9.28
CA LYS A 21 -12.32 -6.69 10.28
C LYS A 21 -13.65 -7.01 9.64
N ASP A 22 -14.24 -8.15 9.94
CA ASP A 22 -15.64 -8.40 9.55
C ASP A 22 -16.62 -7.72 10.53
N GLU A 23 -17.92 -7.91 10.29
CA GLU A 23 -18.98 -7.37 11.14
C GLU A 23 -18.95 -7.94 12.58
N THR A 24 -18.38 -9.13 12.77
CA THR A 24 -18.19 -9.77 14.07
C THR A 24 -16.88 -9.38 14.77
N CYS A 25 -16.08 -8.51 14.13
CA CYS A 25 -14.73 -8.11 14.56
C CYS A 25 -13.65 -9.21 14.53
N SER A 26 -13.90 -10.30 13.81
CA SER A 26 -12.86 -11.29 13.50
C SER A 26 -11.80 -10.67 12.59
N THR A 27 -10.55 -11.12 12.71
CA THR A 27 -9.43 -10.56 11.94
C THR A 27 -9.28 -11.32 10.63
N TRP A 28 -9.16 -10.57 9.55
CA TRP A 28 -8.94 -11.09 8.21
C TRP A 28 -7.69 -10.43 7.60
N LEU A 29 -6.97 -11.18 6.77
CA LEU A 29 -5.82 -10.73 6.01
C LEU A 29 -6.06 -11.04 4.53
N CYS A 30 -6.11 -10.02 3.68
CA CYS A 30 -6.21 -10.20 2.23
C CYS A 30 -4.86 -9.92 1.57
N ARG A 31 -4.28 -10.92 0.91
CA ARG A 31 -2.97 -10.84 0.25
C ARG A 31 -3.16 -10.65 -1.25
N LEU A 32 -2.68 -9.53 -1.77
CA LEU A 32 -2.91 -9.12 -3.15
C LEU A 32 -1.61 -8.85 -3.88
N SER A 33 -1.50 -9.32 -5.11
CA SER A 33 -0.43 -8.95 -6.02
C SER A 33 -0.71 -7.56 -6.57
N TYR A 34 0.23 -6.66 -6.32
CA TYR A 34 0.16 -5.28 -6.78
C TYR A 34 1.48 -4.86 -7.41
N PRO A 35 1.71 -5.22 -8.70
CA PRO A 35 2.81 -4.67 -9.48
C PRO A 35 2.69 -3.14 -9.48
N GLN A 36 3.64 -2.48 -8.83
CA GLN A 36 3.63 -1.03 -8.78
C GLN A 36 3.77 -0.46 -10.19
N SER A 37 3.34 0.78 -10.33
CA SER A 37 3.46 1.48 -11.59
C SER A 37 3.86 2.92 -11.38
N PHE A 38 4.33 3.53 -12.45
CA PHE A 38 4.64 4.96 -12.52
C PHE A 38 4.36 5.44 -13.93
N TYR A 39 4.33 6.75 -14.11
CA TYR A 39 4.03 7.35 -15.40
C TYR A 39 5.25 8.02 -16.00
N ILE A 40 5.42 7.89 -17.31
CA ILE A 40 6.35 8.69 -18.09
C ILE A 40 5.58 9.53 -19.12
N VAL A 41 5.95 10.81 -19.21
CA VAL A 41 5.47 11.77 -20.21
C VAL A 41 6.65 12.25 -21.06
N GLY A 42 6.41 12.55 -22.34
CA GLY A 42 7.46 12.98 -23.28
C GLY A 42 8.16 11.84 -24.02
N LEU A 43 7.55 10.65 -24.04
CA LEU A 43 8.10 9.49 -24.74
C LEU A 43 8.13 9.72 -26.26
N GLY A 44 9.35 9.77 -26.82
CA GLY A 44 9.60 9.63 -28.26
C GLY A 44 9.94 8.19 -28.67
N ASP A 45 10.14 7.95 -29.96
CA ASP A 45 10.38 6.60 -30.53
C ASP A 45 11.53 5.82 -29.85
N LYS A 46 12.59 6.52 -29.44
CA LYS A 46 13.73 5.93 -28.74
C LYS A 46 13.36 5.37 -27.35
N ALA A 47 12.48 6.06 -26.64
CA ALA A 47 12.06 5.65 -25.31
C ALA A 47 11.12 4.44 -25.38
N LEU A 48 10.30 4.34 -26.43
CA LEU A 48 9.45 3.18 -26.67
C LEU A 48 10.29 1.93 -26.96
N ALA A 49 11.29 2.05 -27.85
CA ALA A 49 12.22 0.95 -28.14
C ALA A 49 12.98 0.48 -26.89
N LEU A 50 13.30 1.40 -25.95
CA LEU A 50 13.94 1.05 -24.69
C LEU A 50 13.01 0.23 -23.77
N LEU A 51 11.74 0.62 -23.65
CA LEU A 51 10.74 -0.11 -22.85
C LEU A 51 10.53 -1.53 -23.39
N GLU A 52 10.44 -1.67 -24.71
CA GLU A 52 10.31 -2.95 -25.39
C GLU A 52 11.56 -3.82 -25.19
N ALA A 53 12.76 -3.24 -25.29
CA ALA A 53 14.02 -3.95 -25.06
C ALA A 53 14.20 -4.41 -23.60
N GLU A 54 13.69 -3.64 -22.63
CA GLU A 54 13.68 -4.03 -21.21
C GLU A 54 12.61 -5.10 -20.89
N GLY A 55 11.67 -5.37 -21.81
CA GLY A 55 10.58 -6.31 -21.60
C GLY A 55 9.56 -5.83 -20.55
N LEU A 56 9.45 -4.51 -20.33
CA LEU A 56 8.53 -3.96 -19.34
C LEU A 56 7.10 -4.00 -19.84
N ARG A 57 6.16 -4.33 -18.96
CA ARG A 57 4.74 -4.14 -19.24
C ARG A 57 4.42 -2.64 -19.14
N PHE A 58 3.78 -2.09 -20.17
CA PHE A 58 3.31 -0.72 -20.15
C PHE A 58 1.97 -0.56 -20.88
N GLU A 59 1.26 0.52 -20.56
CA GLU A 59 -0.02 0.89 -21.17
C GLU A 59 0.02 2.37 -21.60
N LYS A 60 -0.37 2.65 -22.84
CA LYS A 60 -0.57 4.03 -23.33
C LYS A 60 -1.85 4.57 -22.72
N CYS A 61 -1.80 5.76 -22.15
CA CYS A 61 -2.94 6.40 -21.52
C CYS A 61 -2.90 7.92 -21.68
N ARG A 62 -4.04 8.57 -21.44
CA ARG A 62 -4.15 10.03 -21.44
C ARG A 62 -4.30 10.51 -20.01
N LYS A 63 -3.47 11.47 -19.60
CA LYS A 63 -3.47 12.07 -18.26
C LYS A 63 -3.52 13.58 -18.33
N ARG A 64 -3.62 14.24 -17.17
CA ARG A 64 -3.52 15.70 -17.06
C ARG A 64 -2.31 16.06 -16.23
N VAL A 65 -1.41 16.85 -16.82
CA VAL A 65 -0.27 17.44 -16.12
C VAL A 65 -0.46 18.95 -16.12
N ARG A 66 -0.47 19.56 -14.92
CA ARG A 66 -0.72 21.00 -14.75
C ARG A 66 -1.98 21.48 -15.49
N GLY A 67 -3.03 20.67 -15.42
CA GLY A 67 -4.32 20.93 -16.05
C GLY A 67 -4.42 20.62 -17.56
N LYS A 68 -3.29 20.43 -18.26
CA LYS A 68 -3.24 20.15 -19.70
C LYS A 68 -3.31 18.64 -19.98
N PRO A 69 -4.09 18.18 -20.96
CA PRO A 69 -4.09 16.78 -21.37
C PRO A 69 -2.74 16.43 -22.03
N VAL A 70 -2.14 15.33 -21.60
CA VAL A 70 -0.88 14.79 -22.13
C VAL A 70 -1.02 13.29 -22.39
N ASP A 71 -0.31 12.80 -23.39
CA ASP A 71 -0.11 11.37 -23.59
C ASP A 71 0.97 10.88 -22.62
N ALA A 72 0.68 9.77 -21.96
CA ALA A 72 1.52 9.19 -20.93
C ALA A 72 1.60 7.67 -21.10
N PHE A 73 2.67 7.10 -20.58
CA PHE A 73 2.85 5.66 -20.51
C PHE A 73 2.85 5.25 -19.05
N LYS A 74 1.90 4.38 -18.67
CA LYS A 74 1.90 3.72 -17.36
C LYS A 74 2.80 2.50 -17.45
N ILE A 75 3.90 2.50 -16.71
CA ILE A 75 4.88 1.41 -16.71
C ILE A 75 4.69 0.61 -15.44
N TYR A 76 4.64 -0.72 -15.55
CA TYR A 76 4.51 -1.63 -14.43
C TYR A 76 5.85 -2.29 -14.11
N ALA A 77 6.23 -2.31 -12.83
CA ALA A 77 7.45 -2.92 -12.36
C ALA A 77 7.22 -3.60 -11.00
N ARG A 78 7.85 -4.76 -10.79
CA ARG A 78 7.85 -5.48 -9.52
C ARG A 78 9.17 -5.24 -8.82
N ARG A 79 9.31 -4.11 -8.12
CA ARG A 79 10.57 -3.64 -7.58
C ARG A 79 10.34 -2.83 -6.32
N ASP A 80 11.06 -3.16 -5.24
CA ASP A 80 11.00 -2.38 -4.00
C ASP A 80 11.77 -1.04 -4.14
N ASP A 81 12.71 -0.95 -5.09
CA ASP A 81 13.52 0.24 -5.44
C ASP A 81 12.93 1.06 -6.61
N LEU A 82 11.59 1.16 -6.69
CA LEU A 82 10.90 1.72 -7.86
C LEU A 82 11.35 3.15 -8.22
N GLU A 83 11.53 4.02 -7.23
CA GLU A 83 11.94 5.42 -7.44
C GLU A 83 13.31 5.52 -8.10
N ASP A 84 14.30 4.83 -7.54
CA ASP A 84 15.67 4.76 -8.08
C ASP A 84 15.70 4.15 -9.47
N TYR A 85 14.91 3.09 -9.69
CA TYR A 85 14.78 2.44 -10.98
C TYR A 85 14.19 3.40 -12.03
N ALA A 86 13.10 4.08 -11.71
CA ALA A 86 12.44 5.04 -12.60
C ALA A 86 13.36 6.21 -12.94
N ALA A 87 14.13 6.72 -11.97
CA ALA A 87 15.12 7.78 -12.20
C ALA A 87 16.24 7.35 -13.16
N LYS A 88 16.77 6.13 -13.00
CA LYS A 88 17.79 5.56 -13.90
C LYS A 88 17.25 5.32 -15.30
N LEU A 89 16.01 4.83 -15.40
CA LEU A 89 15.34 4.60 -16.67
C LEU A 89 15.10 5.93 -17.41
N ALA A 90 14.60 6.94 -16.72
CA ALA A 90 14.39 8.28 -17.30
C ALA A 90 15.69 8.89 -17.83
N LYS A 91 16.79 8.78 -17.07
CA LYS A 91 18.12 9.25 -17.50
C LYS A 91 18.58 8.59 -18.81
N ARG A 92 18.23 7.32 -19.04
CA ARG A 92 18.56 6.59 -20.28
C ARG A 92 17.66 7.00 -21.45
N MET A 93 16.41 7.38 -21.16
CA MET A 93 15.45 7.84 -22.17
C MET A 93 15.72 9.27 -22.63
N GLY A 94 16.32 10.11 -21.78
CA GLY A 94 16.61 11.51 -22.09
C GLY A 94 15.53 12.44 -21.55
N ASP A 95 14.98 13.27 -22.42
CA ASP A 95 14.02 14.35 -22.08
C ASP A 95 12.61 13.80 -21.79
N VAL A 96 12.46 13.12 -20.65
CA VAL A 96 11.21 12.56 -20.17
C VAL A 96 10.91 13.01 -18.75
N GLU A 97 9.64 13.15 -18.41
CA GLU A 97 9.19 13.44 -17.06
C GLU A 97 8.61 12.18 -16.42
N VAL A 98 9.01 11.91 -15.17
CA VAL A 98 8.53 10.78 -14.36
C VAL A 98 7.54 11.29 -13.32
N TYR A 99 6.43 10.57 -13.16
CA TYR A 99 5.40 10.87 -12.17
C TYR A 99 5.03 9.64 -11.36
N GLU A 100 4.74 9.86 -10.07
CA GLU A 100 4.24 8.86 -9.12
C GLU A 100 5.16 7.65 -8.85
N ALA A 101 6.46 7.77 -9.16
CA ALA A 101 7.44 6.73 -8.82
C ALA A 101 7.85 6.75 -7.34
N ASP A 102 7.60 7.87 -6.66
CA ASP A 102 7.88 8.16 -5.25
C ASP A 102 6.69 7.85 -4.32
N LEU A 103 5.55 7.42 -4.87
CA LEU A 103 4.40 7.02 -4.07
C LEU A 103 4.65 5.66 -3.41
N ARG A 104 4.44 5.60 -2.09
CA ARG A 104 4.39 4.33 -1.35
C ARG A 104 3.33 3.42 -1.94
N SER A 105 3.63 2.12 -2.08
CA SER A 105 2.74 1.15 -2.74
C SER A 105 1.36 1.08 -2.10
N SER A 106 1.28 1.14 -0.77
CA SER A 106 0.01 1.13 -0.03
C SER A 106 -0.86 2.33 -0.38
N VAL A 107 -0.28 3.54 -0.37
CA VAL A 107 -1.00 4.77 -0.76
C VAL A 107 -1.43 4.71 -2.21
N LYS A 108 -0.53 4.29 -3.11
CA LYS A 108 -0.83 4.17 -4.54
C LYS A 108 -1.95 3.15 -4.80
N TYR A 109 -1.94 2.02 -4.09
CA TYR A 109 -2.99 1.01 -4.17
C TYR A 109 -4.36 1.60 -3.80
N LEU A 110 -4.45 2.32 -2.67
CA LEU A 110 -5.69 2.96 -2.24
C LEU A 110 -6.21 3.96 -3.29
N LEU A 111 -5.32 4.79 -3.85
CA LEU A 111 -5.67 5.77 -4.88
C LEU A 111 -6.14 5.12 -6.18
N GLU A 112 -5.49 4.04 -6.64
CA GLU A 112 -5.85 3.36 -7.88
C GLU A 112 -7.12 2.51 -7.75
N ARG A 113 -7.42 2.01 -6.55
CA ARG A 113 -8.63 1.24 -6.27
C ARG A 113 -9.79 2.09 -5.77
N ASP A 114 -9.56 3.38 -5.56
CA ASP A 114 -10.53 4.31 -4.98
C ASP A 114 -11.10 3.79 -3.64
N VAL A 115 -10.21 3.24 -2.81
CA VAL A 115 -10.55 2.67 -1.50
C VAL A 115 -10.03 3.58 -0.40
N ARG A 116 -10.85 3.80 0.64
CA ARG A 116 -10.51 4.66 1.77
C ARG A 116 -10.09 3.83 2.99
N PRO A 117 -9.04 4.23 3.72
CA PRO A 117 -8.72 3.62 5.00
C PRO A 117 -9.86 3.86 6.00
N CYS A 118 -9.97 3.00 7.02
CA CYS A 118 -11.02 3.10 8.03
C CYS A 118 -12.41 3.24 7.40
N SER A 119 -12.71 2.38 6.43
CA SER A 119 -14.00 2.34 5.75
C SER A 119 -14.38 0.90 5.41
N TRP A 120 -15.66 0.69 5.08
CA TRP A 120 -16.13 -0.60 4.60
C TRP A 120 -15.73 -0.79 3.13
N ILE A 121 -15.24 -1.99 2.81
CA ILE A 121 -14.86 -2.45 1.48
C ILE A 121 -15.56 -3.78 1.18
N GLU A 122 -15.75 -4.05 -0.11
CA GLU A 122 -16.13 -5.37 -0.60
C GLU A 122 -14.90 -6.05 -1.17
N VAL A 123 -14.67 -7.29 -0.74
CA VAL A 123 -13.61 -8.16 -1.23
C VAL A 123 -14.23 -9.40 -1.84
N ASP A 124 -14.00 -9.60 -3.13
CA ASP A 124 -14.37 -10.81 -3.86
C ASP A 124 -13.10 -11.66 -4.06
N ALA A 125 -12.81 -12.48 -3.05
CA ALA A 125 -11.64 -13.35 -3.00
C ALA A 125 -12.00 -14.62 -2.22
N PRO A 126 -11.41 -15.78 -2.56
CA PRO A 126 -11.61 -17.00 -1.79
C PRO A 126 -10.87 -16.94 -0.45
N GLU A 127 -11.47 -17.51 0.59
CA GLU A 127 -10.74 -17.85 1.81
C GLU A 127 -9.83 -19.04 1.53
N VAL A 128 -8.54 -18.88 1.85
CA VAL A 128 -7.49 -19.86 1.56
C VAL A 128 -6.97 -20.57 2.81
N GLY A 129 -7.37 -20.11 4.01
CA GLY A 129 -7.02 -20.77 5.26
C GLY A 129 -7.10 -19.83 6.47
N VAL A 130 -6.61 -20.33 7.61
CA VAL A 130 -6.52 -19.60 8.88
C VAL A 130 -5.11 -19.74 9.43
N GLU A 131 -4.49 -18.62 9.77
CA GLU A 131 -3.13 -18.51 10.33
C GLU A 131 -3.20 -17.74 11.66
N ASP A 132 -2.80 -18.33 12.79
CA ASP A 132 -2.80 -17.66 14.10
C ASP A 132 -4.11 -16.93 14.47
N SER A 133 -5.26 -17.57 14.18
CA SER A 133 -6.62 -17.01 14.36
C SER A 133 -6.97 -15.84 13.42
N VAL A 134 -6.19 -15.64 12.36
CA VAL A 134 -6.45 -14.70 11.27
C VAL A 134 -6.92 -15.48 10.05
N HIS A 135 -8.11 -15.17 9.55
CA HIS A 135 -8.62 -15.72 8.30
C HIS A 135 -7.88 -15.09 7.12
N VAL A 136 -7.48 -15.89 6.14
CA VAL A 136 -6.67 -15.43 5.01
C VAL A 136 -7.48 -15.50 3.73
N LEU A 137 -7.55 -14.38 3.02
CA LEU A 137 -8.10 -14.29 1.67
C LEU A 137 -6.95 -14.30 0.65
N GLY A 138 -7.17 -15.04 -0.44
CA GLY A 138 -6.27 -15.06 -1.58
C GLY A 138 -6.44 -13.84 -2.49
N GLU A 139 -5.93 -13.96 -3.71
CA GLU A 139 -6.09 -12.96 -4.77
C GLU A 139 -7.56 -12.74 -5.12
N GLY A 140 -7.92 -11.50 -5.41
CA GLY A 140 -9.28 -11.14 -5.77
C GLY A 140 -9.47 -9.66 -6.05
N GLU A 141 -10.74 -9.25 -6.13
CA GLU A 141 -11.10 -7.86 -6.38
C GLU A 141 -11.51 -7.14 -5.10
N VAL A 142 -11.09 -5.88 -4.98
CA VAL A 142 -11.42 -5.01 -3.85
C VAL A 142 -12.10 -3.75 -4.36
N ARG A 143 -13.22 -3.38 -3.73
CA ARG A 143 -14.01 -2.20 -4.09
C ARG A 143 -14.48 -1.47 -2.83
N GLN A 144 -14.66 -0.16 -2.93
CA GLN A 144 -15.28 0.62 -1.86
C GLN A 144 -16.73 0.17 -1.66
N ALA A 145 -17.12 -0.10 -0.42
CA ALA A 145 -18.52 -0.39 -0.07
C ALA A 145 -19.24 0.90 0.35
N GLU A 146 -20.55 0.81 0.49
CA GLU A 146 -21.37 1.87 1.08
C GLU A 146 -20.90 2.22 2.51
N ASP A 147 -20.95 3.51 2.81
CA ASP A 147 -20.57 4.03 4.11
C ASP A 147 -21.53 3.53 5.20
N ALA A 148 -20.95 3.10 6.31
CA ALA A 148 -21.67 2.68 7.50
C ALA A 148 -20.78 2.93 8.73
N PRO A 149 -21.36 2.93 9.94
CA PRO A 149 -20.58 3.03 11.17
C PRO A 149 -19.49 1.94 11.23
N PRO A 150 -18.34 2.22 11.88
CA PRO A 150 -17.30 1.22 12.07
C PRO A 150 -17.83 0.01 12.87
N PRO A 151 -17.24 -1.18 12.70
CA PRO A 151 -17.52 -2.30 13.58
C PRO A 151 -17.04 -1.98 15.02
N ARG A 152 -17.50 -2.74 16.02
CA ARG A 152 -17.09 -2.57 17.42
C ARG A 152 -15.64 -3.03 17.65
N LEU A 153 -14.68 -2.22 17.22
CA LEU A 153 -13.26 -2.49 17.38
C LEU A 153 -12.91 -2.61 18.86
N ARG A 154 -12.17 -3.67 19.21
CA ARG A 154 -11.53 -3.77 20.53
C ARG A 154 -10.38 -2.78 20.59
N THR A 155 -10.35 -1.96 21.63
CA THR A 155 -9.29 -0.97 21.82
C THR A 155 -8.49 -1.29 23.09
N ALA A 156 -7.22 -0.95 23.08
CA ALA A 156 -6.35 -1.07 24.25
C ALA A 156 -5.58 0.24 24.43
N ALA A 157 -5.67 0.82 25.62
CA ALA A 157 -4.80 1.91 26.05
C ALA A 157 -3.64 1.33 26.86
N ILE A 158 -2.43 1.73 26.51
CA ILE A 158 -1.18 1.26 27.12
C ILE A 158 -0.46 2.48 27.71
N ASP A 159 -0.10 2.41 28.99
CA ASP A 159 0.76 3.39 29.65
C ASP A 159 1.98 2.68 30.24
N VAL A 160 3.17 3.26 30.04
CA VAL A 160 4.44 2.64 30.40
C VAL A 160 5.26 3.58 31.26
N VAL A 161 5.65 3.12 32.45
CA VAL A 161 6.48 3.87 33.38
C VAL A 161 7.91 3.33 33.35
N PHE A 162 8.85 4.23 33.06
CA PHE A 162 10.28 3.97 33.04
C PHE A 162 10.94 4.58 34.28
N PHE A 163 12.00 3.93 34.79
CA PHE A 163 12.83 4.53 35.83
C PHE A 163 14.13 5.03 35.23
N ALA A 164 14.18 6.33 34.92
CA ALA A 164 15.40 6.97 34.46
C ALA A 164 16.27 7.38 35.65
N GLU A 165 17.46 6.79 35.78
CA GLU A 165 18.38 7.18 36.85
C GLU A 165 18.91 8.61 36.68
N ARG A 166 19.02 9.07 35.42
CA ARG A 166 19.45 10.43 35.07
C ARG A 166 18.79 10.90 33.78
N GLY A 167 18.18 12.08 33.83
CA GLY A 167 17.58 12.72 32.66
C GLY A 167 16.42 11.92 32.08
N SER A 168 16.20 12.04 30.77
CA SER A 168 15.19 11.26 30.06
C SER A 168 15.55 9.78 30.00
N ALA A 169 14.53 8.92 30.06
CA ALA A 169 14.70 7.47 29.98
C ALA A 169 15.33 7.04 28.64
N ARG A 170 16.18 6.02 28.72
CA ARG A 170 16.92 5.44 27.61
C ARG A 170 16.67 3.93 27.52
N PRO A 171 16.17 3.39 26.40
CA PRO A 171 15.86 1.96 26.27
C PRO A 171 17.05 1.01 26.51
N ASP A 172 18.29 1.45 26.26
CA ASP A 172 19.51 0.68 26.45
C ASP A 172 19.97 0.57 27.92
N ARG A 173 19.44 1.44 28.81
CA ARG A 173 19.89 1.57 30.19
C ARG A 173 18.75 1.44 31.21
N ASP A 174 17.65 2.13 30.95
CA ASP A 174 16.59 2.34 31.93
C ASP A 174 15.46 1.32 31.73
N PRO A 175 15.19 0.47 32.72
CA PRO A 175 14.18 -0.57 32.58
C PRO A 175 12.76 0.01 32.63
N VAL A 176 11.86 -0.67 31.93
CA VAL A 176 10.41 -0.54 32.17
C VAL A 176 10.11 -1.06 33.57
N ARG A 177 9.43 -0.26 34.39
CA ARG A 177 9.05 -0.64 35.76
C ARG A 177 7.60 -1.08 35.86
N LEU A 178 6.73 -0.45 35.09
CA LEU A 178 5.29 -0.72 35.14
C LEU A 178 4.69 -0.52 33.76
N ILE A 179 3.75 -1.40 33.41
CA ILE A 179 2.91 -1.31 32.23
C ILE A 179 1.48 -1.39 32.71
N SER A 180 0.69 -0.35 32.47
CA SER A 180 -0.75 -0.33 32.69
C SER A 180 -1.46 -0.62 31.38
N LEU A 181 -2.47 -1.48 31.44
CA LEU A 181 -3.32 -1.82 30.31
C LEU A 181 -4.78 -1.55 30.67
N CYS A 182 -5.51 -0.89 29.77
CA CYS A 182 -6.95 -0.72 29.85
C CYS A 182 -7.56 -1.18 28.51
N PHE A 183 -8.54 -2.07 28.56
CA PHE A 183 -9.23 -2.60 27.38
C PHE A 183 -10.69 -2.15 27.41
N ASP A 184 -11.25 -1.85 26.24
CA ASP A 184 -12.69 -1.66 26.02
C ASP A 184 -13.35 -2.97 25.55
#